data_AF-A0A9D1AWS7-F1
#
_entry.id   AF-A0A9D1AWS7-F1
#
_cell.length_a   1.000
_cell.length_b   1.000
_cell.length_c   1.000
_cell.angle_alpha   90.00
_cell.angle_beta   90.00
_cell.angle_gamma   90.00
#
_symmetry.space_group_name_H-M   'P 1'
#
loop_
_entity.id
_entity.type
_entity.pdbx_description
1 polymer ?
#
loop_
_entity_poly.entity_id
_entity_poly.type
_entity_poly.pdbx_seq_one_letter_code
_entity_poly.pdbx_strand_id
1 'polypeptide(L)'
;MERNNPLAATSMVCGVVALGLMFTSYCLGILPYAGWIALLLMPVEWALAFVGLLTGILGYRTAAEIGGAGRGSALSGVSLSAVFMVLQALLWTMACFGMGTTMLLEQWF
;
A
#
# COMPACT_ATOMS: atom_id res chain seq x y z
N MET A 1 -15.90 -23.33 18.48
CA MET A 1 -16.41 -22.11 17.82
C MET A 1 -15.20 -21.30 17.40
N GLU A 2 -14.90 -21.26 16.11
CA GLU A 2 -13.87 -20.39 15.54
C GLU A 2 -14.28 -18.94 15.81
N ARG A 3 -13.59 -18.26 16.72
CA ARG A 3 -13.87 -16.86 17.04
C ARG A 3 -13.25 -16.02 15.92
N ASN A 4 -14.01 -15.82 14.85
CA ASN A 4 -13.57 -15.04 13.70
C ASN A 4 -13.20 -13.62 14.13
N ASN A 5 -12.00 -13.18 13.74
CA ASN A 5 -11.50 -11.85 14.05
C ASN A 5 -11.57 -10.97 12.78
N PRO A 6 -12.70 -10.28 12.53
CA PRO A 6 -12.97 -9.60 11.26
C PRO A 6 -11.98 -8.46 10.97
N LEU A 7 -11.38 -7.87 12.01
CA LEU A 7 -10.37 -6.81 11.89
C LEU A 7 -9.08 -7.32 11.24
N ALA A 8 -8.65 -8.53 11.59
CA ALA A 8 -7.45 -9.14 11.02
C ALA A 8 -7.65 -9.50 9.54
N ALA A 9 -8.85 -9.97 9.17
CA ALA A 9 -9.21 -10.22 7.78
C ALA A 9 -9.27 -8.91 6.97
N THR A 10 -9.84 -7.85 7.54
CA THR A 10 -9.94 -6.54 6.89
C THR A 10 -8.56 -5.93 6.59
N SER A 11 -7.62 -6.05 7.52
CA SER A 11 -6.24 -5.59 7.31
C SER A 11 -5.54 -6.33 6.17
N MET A 12 -5.71 -7.65 6.10
CA MET A 12 -5.15 -8.47 5.03
C MET A 12 -5.74 -8.10 3.67
N VAL A 13 -7.07 -7.94 3.59
CA VAL A 13 -7.74 -7.51 2.35
C VAL A 13 -7.26 -6.12 1.92
N CYS A 14 -7.16 -5.16 2.84
CA CYS A 14 -6.66 -3.83 2.51
C CYS A 14 -5.22 -3.87 1.99
N GLY A 15 -4.33 -4.65 2.61
CA GLY A 15 -2.95 -4.81 2.16
C GLY A 15 -2.84 -5.44 0.77
N VAL A 16 -3.63 -6.48 0.49
CA VAL A 16 -3.66 -7.14 -0.82
C VAL A 16 -4.24 -6.21 -1.89
N VAL A 17 -5.33 -5.51 -1.59
CA VAL A 17 -5.96 -4.55 -2.51
C VAL A 17 -5.03 -3.36 -2.80
N ALA A 18 -4.32 -2.84 -1.79
CA ALA A 18 -3.34 -1.77 -1.97
C ALA A 18 -2.20 -2.20 -2.91
N LEU A 19 -1.65 -3.40 -2.74
CA LEU A 19 -0.64 -3.96 -3.64
C LEU A 19 -1.18 -4.22 -5.06
N GLY A 20 -2.41 -4.72 -5.18
CA GLY A 20 -3.05 -4.93 -6.47
C GLY A 20 -3.29 -3.62 -7.22
N LEU A 21 -3.74 -2.58 -6.51
CA LEU A 21 -3.90 -1.24 -7.06
C LEU A 21 -2.55 -0.65 -7.50
N MET A 22 -1.51 -0.79 -6.68
CA MET A 22 -0.14 -0.37 -7.04
C MET A 22 0.29 -0.97 -8.38
N PHE A 23 0.17 -2.28 -8.52
CA PHE A 23 0.54 -2.97 -9.76
C PHE A 23 -0.29 -2.48 -10.95
N THR A 24 -1.59 -2.29 -10.75
CA THR A 24 -2.50 -1.77 -11.77
C THR A 24 -2.10 -0.35 -12.19
N SER A 25 -1.81 0.53 -11.24
CA SER A 25 -1.35 1.90 -11.47
C SER A 25 -0.03 1.93 -12.25
N TYR A 26 0.90 1.01 -11.96
CA TYR A 26 2.13 0.85 -12.73
C TYR A 26 1.87 0.40 -14.17
N CYS A 27 1.00 -0.60 -14.37
CA CYS A 27 0.63 -1.06 -15.71
C CYS A 27 -0.07 0.05 -16.52
N LEU A 28 -0.92 0.86 -15.87
CA LEU A 28 -1.56 2.01 -16.50
C LEU A 28 -0.58 3.15 -16.79
N GLY A 29 0.47 3.31 -15.99
CA GLY A 29 1.53 4.29 -16.21
C GLY A 29 2.36 4.04 -17.48
N ILE A 30 2.40 2.80 -17.97
CA ILE A 30 3.06 2.44 -19.24
C ILE A 30 2.22 2.91 -20.45
N LEU A 31 0.91 3.10 -20.28
CA LEU A 31 0.01 3.54 -21.34
C LEU A 31 -0.01 5.08 -21.40
N PRO A 32 0.38 5.71 -22.54
CA PRO A 32 0.62 7.15 -22.64
C PRO A 32 -0.60 8.07 -22.44
N TYR A 33 -1.79 7.53 -22.13
CA TYR A 33 -3.00 8.29 -21.82
C TYR A 33 -3.68 7.87 -20.51
N ALA A 34 -3.30 6.74 -19.91
CA ALA A 34 -3.88 6.25 -18.66
C ALA A 34 -3.08 6.68 -17.42
N GLY A 35 -1.92 7.31 -17.58
CA GLY A 35 -1.10 7.81 -16.47
C GLY A 35 -1.84 8.80 -15.55
N TRP A 36 -2.81 9.56 -16.08
CA TRP A 36 -3.66 10.45 -15.27
C TRP A 36 -4.57 9.69 -14.30
N ILE A 37 -4.99 8.48 -14.67
CA ILE A 37 -5.80 7.61 -13.82
C ILE A 37 -4.95 7.08 -12.66
N ALA A 38 -3.67 6.77 -12.90
CA ALA A 38 -2.73 6.39 -11.85
C ALA A 38 -2.56 7.50 -10.79
N LEU A 39 -2.59 8.79 -11.20
CA LEU A 39 -2.56 9.92 -10.26
C LEU A 39 -3.81 10.02 -9.38
N LEU A 40 -4.99 9.64 -9.89
CA LEU A 40 -6.24 9.62 -9.12
C LEU A 40 -6.35 8.44 -8.15
N LEU A 41 -5.78 7.30 -8.52
CA LEU A 41 -5.74 6.11 -7.67
C LEU A 41 -4.77 6.28 -6.48
N MET A 42 -3.77 7.13 -6.63
CA MET A 42 -2.72 7.36 -5.64
C MET A 42 -3.20 7.72 -4.22
N PRO A 43 -4.08 8.72 -4.00
CA PRO A 43 -4.58 9.02 -2.65
C PRO A 43 -5.41 7.86 -2.08
N VAL A 44 -6.08 7.08 -2.94
CA VAL A 44 -6.88 5.92 -2.53
C VAL A 44 -5.97 4.79 -2.06
N GLU A 45 -4.86 4.52 -2.76
CA GLU A 45 -3.86 3.53 -2.38
C GLU A 45 -3.25 3.85 -1.01
N TRP A 46 -2.89 5.12 -0.78
CA TRP A 46 -2.38 5.57 0.51
C TRP A 46 -3.42 5.44 1.62
N ALA A 47 -4.67 5.85 1.37
CA ALA A 47 -5.75 5.69 2.33
C ALA A 47 -5.97 4.21 2.71
N LEU A 48 -5.97 3.31 1.73
CA LEU A 48 -6.10 1.87 1.95
C LEU A 48 -4.92 1.28 2.74
N ALA A 49 -3.70 1.74 2.47
CA ALA A 49 -2.53 1.33 3.24
C ALA A 49 -2.60 1.80 4.70
N PHE A 50 -3.03 3.04 4.95
CA PHE A 50 -3.27 3.54 6.31
C PHE A 50 -4.36 2.75 7.03
N VAL A 51 -5.49 2.50 6.36
CA VAL A 51 -6.58 1.69 6.91
C VAL A 51 -6.10 0.27 7.18
N GLY A 52 -5.34 -0.35 6.28
CA GLY A 52 -4.75 -1.67 6.46
C GLY A 52 -3.80 -1.75 7.65
N LEU A 53 -2.99 -0.71 7.85
CA LEU A 53 -2.05 -0.61 8.97
C LEU A 53 -2.78 -0.42 10.31
N LEU A 54 -3.75 0.50 10.37
CA LEU A 54 -4.56 0.75 11.58
C LEU A 54 -5.40 -0.47 11.96
N THR A 55 -6.13 -1.05 11.00
CA THR A 55 -6.93 -2.26 11.24
C THR A 55 -6.07 -3.46 11.60
N GLY A 56 -4.84 -3.54 11.08
CA GLY A 56 -3.88 -4.58 11.42
C GLY A 56 -3.36 -4.45 12.85
N ILE A 57 -3.00 -3.24 13.28
CA ILE A 57 -2.58 -2.98 14.67
C ILE A 57 -3.73 -3.28 15.65
N LEU A 58 -4.94 -2.80 15.36
CA LEU A 58 -6.12 -3.07 16.19
C LEU A 58 -6.49 -4.56 16.18
N GLY A 59 -6.38 -5.22 15.03
CA GLY A 59 -6.57 -6.66 14.87
C GLY A 59 -5.56 -7.49 15.68
N TYR A 60 -4.32 -7.03 15.77
CA TYR A 60 -3.28 -7.70 16.56
C TYR A 60 -3.53 -7.59 18.06
N ARG A 61 -4.01 -6.42 18.52
CA ARG A 61 -4.37 -6.20 19.94
C ARG A 61 -5.60 -7.03 20.33
N THR A 62 -6.65 -7.00 19.52
CA THR A 62 -7.85 -7.81 19.75
C THR A 62 -7.57 -9.32 19.67
N ALA A 63 -6.66 -9.75 18.80
CA ALA A 63 -6.24 -11.16 18.75
C ALA A 63 -5.52 -11.59 20.04
N ALA A 64 -4.85 -10.68 20.77
CA ALA A 64 -4.24 -11.00 22.06
C ALA A 64 -5.30 -11.28 23.15
N GLU A 65 -6.45 -10.61 23.10
CA GLU A 65 -7.56 -10.78 24.04
C GLU A 65 -8.40 -12.04 23.73
N ILE A 66 -8.32 -12.54 22.49
CA ILE A 66 -9.12 -13.66 21.99
C ILE A 66 -8.33 -14.99 22.03
N GLY A 67 -7.21 -15.06 22.75
CA GLY A 67 -6.40 -16.29 22.84
C GLY A 67 -5.54 -16.56 21.61
N GLY A 68 -5.22 -15.53 20.82
CA GLY A 68 -4.27 -15.59 19.71
C GLY A 68 -4.89 -15.83 18.33
N ALA A 69 -6.20 -16.08 18.23
CA ALA A 69 -6.86 -16.30 16.96
C ALA A 69 -6.75 -15.07 16.04
N GLY A 70 -6.15 -15.25 14.86
CA GLY A 70 -5.98 -14.19 13.85
C GLY A 70 -4.75 -13.28 14.04
N ARG A 71 -3.85 -13.59 14.98
CA ARG A 71 -2.59 -12.83 15.14
C ARG A 71 -1.73 -12.83 13.87
N GLY A 72 -1.61 -13.99 13.21
CA GLY A 72 -0.82 -14.13 11.98
C GLY A 72 -1.37 -13.30 10.82
N SER A 73 -2.69 -13.34 10.61
CA SER A 73 -3.35 -12.53 9.58
C SER A 73 -3.22 -11.03 9.86
N ALA A 74 -3.35 -10.59 11.11
CA ALA A 74 -3.16 -9.18 11.47
C ALA A 74 -1.72 -8.72 11.22
N LEU A 75 -0.72 -9.52 11.62
CA LEU A 75 0.69 -9.24 11.35
C LEU A 75 0.99 -9.17 9.84
N SER A 76 0.40 -10.08 9.05
CA SER A 76 0.57 -10.07 7.60
C SER A 76 -0.05 -8.84 6.94
N GLY A 77 -1.22 -8.37 7.41
CA GLY A 77 -1.84 -7.15 6.91
C GLY A 77 -1.03 -5.90 7.25
N VAL A 78 -0.46 -5.83 8.47
CA VAL A 78 0.47 -4.76 8.87
C VAL A 78 1.73 -4.77 8.03
N SER A 79 2.37 -5.94 7.85
CA SER A 79 3.63 -6.02 7.11
C SER A 79 3.44 -5.70 5.63
N LEU A 80 2.36 -6.18 4.99
CA LEU A 80 2.03 -5.84 3.60
C LEU A 80 1.79 -4.33 3.43
N SER A 81 1.04 -3.71 4.35
CA SER A 81 0.77 -2.27 4.30
C SER A 81 2.04 -1.44 4.52
N ALA A 82 2.92 -1.87 5.43
CA ALA A 82 4.19 -1.20 5.70
C ALA A 82 5.18 -1.34 4.52
N VAL A 83 5.30 -2.55 3.95
CA VAL A 83 6.13 -2.81 2.76
C VAL A 83 5.64 -2.00 1.57
N PHE A 84 4.31 -1.92 1.36
CA PHE A 84 3.71 -1.06 0.34
C PHE A 84 4.14 0.40 0.53
N MET A 85 3.98 0.98 1.74
CA MET A 85 4.36 2.37 1.99
C MET A 85 5.84 2.64 1.71
N VAL A 86 6.73 1.72 2.10
CA VAL A 86 8.18 1.84 1.85
C VAL A 86 8.49 1.78 0.36
N LEU A 87 7.90 0.81 -0.36
CA LEU A 87 8.07 0.68 -1.81
C LEU A 87 7.54 1.92 -2.54
N GLN A 88 6.35 2.40 -2.18
CA GLN A 88 5.74 3.58 -2.79
C GLN A 88 6.62 4.83 -2.58
N ALA A 89 7.20 5.00 -1.39
CA ALA A 89 8.10 6.10 -1.08
C ALA A 89 9.41 6.02 -1.89
N LEU A 90 10.03 4.84 -1.97
CA LEU A 90 11.26 4.63 -2.75
C LEU A 90 11.05 4.93 -4.23
N LEU A 91 9.96 4.41 -4.79
CA LEU A 91 9.60 4.63 -6.19
C LEU A 91 9.34 6.11 -6.49
N TRP A 92 8.71 6.83 -5.56
CA TRP A 92 8.53 8.28 -5.67
C TRP A 92 9.84 9.06 -5.60
N THR A 93 10.75 8.69 -4.70
CA THR A 93 12.07 9.32 -4.67
C THR A 93 12.78 9.13 -6.00
N MET A 94 12.75 7.92 -6.58
CA MET A 94 13.33 7.67 -7.90
C MET A 94 12.66 8.49 -9.01
N ALA A 95 11.33 8.60 -9.00
CA ALA A 95 10.59 9.42 -9.97
C ALA A 95 10.96 10.91 -9.87
N CYS A 96 11.05 11.46 -8.65
CA CYS A 96 11.48 12.84 -8.43
C CYS A 96 12.93 13.08 -8.86
N PHE A 97 13.86 12.17 -8.53
CA PHE A 97 15.26 12.27 -8.96
C PHE A 97 15.38 12.14 -10.49
N GLY A 98 14.62 11.25 -11.12
CA GLY A 98 14.58 11.10 -12.58
C GLY A 98 14.03 12.31 -13.33
N MET A 99 13.02 12.99 -12.76
CA MET A 99 12.56 14.29 -13.28
C MET A 99 13.60 15.39 -13.06
N GLY A 100 14.29 15.40 -11.92
CA GLY A 100 15.34 16.38 -11.65
C GLY A 100 16.53 16.28 -12.60
N THR A 101 16.96 15.06 -12.94
CA THR A 101 18.07 14.85 -13.88
C THR A 101 17.70 15.20 -15.32
N THR A 102 16.46 14.92 -15.74
CA THR A 102 15.98 15.30 -17.08
C THR A 102 15.84 16.81 -17.25
N MET A 103 15.31 17.51 -16.24
CA MET A 103 15.26 18.99 -16.24
C MET A 103 16.65 19.62 -16.26
N LEU A 104 17.62 19.04 -15.54
CA LEU A 104 19.01 19.52 -15.59
C LEU A 104 19.60 19.32 -16.99
N LEU A 105 19.42 18.17 -17.62
CA LEU A 105 19.93 17.92 -18.97
C LEU A 105 19.36 18.90 -20.01
N GLU A 106 18.08 19.26 -19.92
CA GLU A 106 17.47 20.28 -20.80
C GLU A 106 18.03 21.69 -20.62
N GLN A 107 18.64 22.02 -19.47
CA GLN A 107 19.29 23.33 -19.29
C GLN A 107 20.67 23.42 -19.96
N TRP A 108 21.27 22.28 -20.33
CA TRP A 108 22.63 22.22 -20.90
C TRP A 108 22.67 21.95 -22.41
N PHE A 109 21.54 21.66 -23.05
CA PHE A 109 21.40 21.45 -24.50
C PHE A 109 20.45 22.46 -25.12
#